data_AF-A0A3C0TB74-F1
#
_entry.id   AF-A0A3C0TB74-F1
#
_cell.length_a   1.000
_cell.length_b   1.000
_cell.length_c   1.000
_cell.angle_alpha   90.00
_cell.angle_beta   90.00
_cell.angle_gamma   90.00
#
_symmetry.space_group_name_H-M   'P 1'
#
loop_
_entity.id
_entity.type
_entity.pdbx_description
1 polymer ?
#
loop_
_entity_poly.entity_id
_entity_poly.type
_entity_poly.pdbx_seq_one_letter_code
_entity_poly.pdbx_strand_id
1 'polypeptide(L)'
;MIAWQKNDLAFQASKEYSWSSFPIQVVFQCGAVSLTLDGYWNGDRTWTVRFAPTQPGTWTWRSHSSDPAMDQQQGEIECVAPTTDQVKDNPNLRGFIGVSDSGRHFTYADGTLFFWLGDTV
;
A
#
# COMPACT_ATOMS: atom_id res chain seq x y z
N MET A 1 -0.82 -13.00 -0.87
CA MET A 1 -1.61 -11.77 -0.57
C MET A 1 -2.56 -11.50 -1.72
N ILE A 2 -3.65 -10.77 -1.52
CA ILE A 2 -4.59 -10.40 -2.58
C ILE A 2 -4.31 -8.95 -3.02
N ALA A 3 -4.42 -8.65 -4.31
CA ALA A 3 -4.32 -7.28 -4.81
C ALA A 3 -5.31 -6.36 -4.07
N TRP A 4 -4.88 -5.11 -3.83
CA TRP A 4 -5.61 -4.05 -3.13
C TRP A 4 -5.84 -4.28 -1.63
N GLN A 5 -5.45 -5.44 -1.11
CA GLN A 5 -5.50 -5.72 0.31
C GLN A 5 -4.32 -5.04 1.04
N LYS A 6 -4.63 -4.41 2.17
CA LYS A 6 -3.65 -3.77 3.05
C LYS A 6 -2.60 -4.76 3.57
N ASN A 7 -1.34 -4.36 3.55
CA ASN A 7 -0.23 -5.00 4.23
C ASN A 7 0.63 -3.97 4.96
N ASP A 8 1.11 -4.31 6.14
CA ASP A 8 1.95 -3.44 6.96
C ASP A 8 3.30 -4.14 7.17
N LEU A 9 4.38 -3.47 6.78
CA LEU A 9 5.75 -3.84 7.14
C LEU A 9 6.17 -3.02 8.35
N ALA A 10 6.61 -3.70 9.42
CA ALA A 10 7.08 -3.05 10.64
C ALA A 10 8.61 -3.04 10.69
N PHE A 11 9.18 -1.89 11.02
CA PHE A 11 10.61 -1.65 11.15
C PHE A 11 10.91 -1.11 12.55
N GLN A 12 12.02 -1.57 13.12
CA GLN A 12 12.44 -1.21 14.46
C GLN A 12 13.64 -0.26 14.38
N ALA A 13 13.46 0.98 14.81
CA ALA A 13 14.51 1.98 14.85
C ALA A 13 15.52 1.67 15.97
N SER A 14 16.79 2.00 15.75
CA SER A 14 17.87 1.88 16.74
C SER A 14 17.70 2.89 17.89
N LYS A 15 17.01 4.00 17.64
CA LYS A 15 16.71 5.07 18.59
C LYS A 15 15.33 5.66 18.35
N GLU A 16 14.91 6.55 19.24
CA GLU A 16 13.69 7.33 19.04
C GLU A 16 13.91 8.42 17.99
N TYR A 17 12.86 8.67 17.22
CA TYR A 17 12.77 9.72 16.21
C TYR A 17 11.50 10.53 16.48
N SER A 18 11.47 11.80 16.06
CA SER A 18 10.22 12.55 16.04
C SER A 18 9.21 11.83 15.15
N TRP A 19 7.96 11.70 15.58
CA TRP A 19 6.90 11.05 14.80
C TRP A 19 6.73 11.68 13.40
N SER A 20 7.10 12.95 13.25
CA SER A 20 6.99 13.73 12.01
C SER A 20 8.27 13.73 11.16
N SER A 21 9.30 12.96 11.53
CA SER A 21 10.56 12.96 10.78
C SER A 21 10.59 12.01 9.60
N PHE A 22 9.62 11.08 9.50
CA PHE A 22 9.48 10.09 8.42
C PHE A 22 10.83 9.48 7.99
N PRO A 23 11.58 8.84 8.91
CA PRO A 23 12.98 8.46 8.69
C PRO A 23 13.15 7.27 7.76
N ILE A 24 12.06 6.64 7.31
CA ILE A 24 12.06 5.44 6.47
C ILE A 24 11.12 5.61 5.29
N GLN A 25 11.59 5.12 4.14
CA GLN A 25 10.85 4.94 2.91
C GLN A 25 11.08 3.51 2.39
N VAL A 26 10.12 2.91 1.72
CA VAL A 26 10.28 1.60 1.07
C VAL A 26 9.85 1.68 -0.38
N VAL A 27 10.68 1.13 -1.26
CA VAL A 27 10.37 0.95 -2.68
C VAL A 27 9.86 -0.46 -2.88
N PHE A 28 8.66 -0.60 -3.43
CA PHE A 28 8.03 -1.86 -3.84
C PHE A 28 8.01 -1.94 -5.36
N GLN A 29 8.37 -3.08 -5.94
CA GLN A 29 8.44 -3.25 -7.39
C GLN A 29 7.82 -4.57 -7.84
N CYS A 30 7.01 -4.53 -8.90
CA CYS A 30 6.48 -5.71 -9.59
C CYS A 30 6.47 -5.44 -11.10
N GLY A 31 7.37 -6.09 -11.84
CA GLY A 31 7.58 -5.80 -13.26
C GLY A 31 7.96 -4.33 -13.50
N ALA A 32 7.15 -3.63 -14.29
CA ALA A 32 7.34 -2.21 -14.58
C ALA A 32 6.72 -1.25 -13.54
N VAL A 33 5.90 -1.78 -12.62
CA VAL A 33 5.26 -0.96 -11.59
C VAL A 33 6.21 -0.81 -10.40
N SER A 34 6.41 0.43 -9.96
CA SER A 34 7.18 0.79 -8.78
C SER A 34 6.37 1.74 -7.91
N LEU A 35 6.31 1.47 -6.60
CA LEU A 35 5.65 2.28 -5.61
C LEU A 35 6.62 2.63 -4.50
N THR A 36 6.79 3.92 -4.24
CA THR A 36 7.64 4.42 -3.16
C THR A 36 6.74 4.96 -2.06
N LEU A 37 6.83 4.40 -0.86
CA LEU A 37 5.93 4.70 0.26
C LEU A 37 6.73 5.08 1.50
N ASP A 38 6.33 6.18 2.13
CA ASP A 38 6.90 6.62 3.40
C ASP A 38 6.32 5.81 4.57
N GLY A 39 7.14 5.60 5.60
CA GLY A 39 6.69 4.98 6.84
C GLY A 39 6.16 6.00 7.83
N TYR A 40 5.12 5.61 8.55
CA TYR A 40 4.56 6.40 9.65
C TYR A 40 5.01 5.84 11.01
N TRP A 41 5.05 6.72 12.00
CA TRP A 41 5.34 6.33 13.38
C TRP A 41 4.17 5.53 13.95
N ASN A 42 4.46 4.37 14.53
CA ASN A 42 3.47 3.44 15.06
C ASN A 42 3.74 3.11 16.55
N GLY A 43 4.16 4.12 17.31
CA GLY A 43 4.50 3.99 18.73
C GLY A 43 5.97 3.64 18.97
N ASP A 44 6.50 4.10 20.10
CA ASP A 44 7.87 3.85 20.56
C ASP A 44 8.91 4.07 19.45
N ARG A 45 9.71 3.04 19.17
CA ARG A 45 10.71 2.99 18.09
C ARG A 45 10.22 2.21 16.88
N THR A 46 8.92 2.00 16.73
CA THR A 46 8.32 1.23 15.65
C THR A 46 7.82 2.16 14.55
N TRP A 47 8.27 1.89 13.33
CA TRP A 47 7.83 2.57 12.12
C TRP A 47 7.15 1.57 11.20
N THR A 48 6.05 1.96 10.57
CA THR A 48 5.28 1.06 9.71
C THR A 48 5.15 1.65 8.32
N VAL A 49 5.44 0.85 7.30
CA VAL A 49 5.16 1.20 5.91
C VAL A 49 3.95 0.36 5.47
N ARG A 50 2.87 1.04 5.10
CA ARG A 50 1.62 0.40 4.67
C ARG A 50 1.55 0.35 3.16
N PHE A 51 1.48 -0.85 2.64
CA PHE A 51 1.48 -1.18 1.23
C PHE A 51 0.19 -1.90 0.85
N ALA A 52 -0.33 -1.63 -0.35
CA ALA A 52 -1.38 -2.44 -0.96
C ALA A 52 -0.95 -2.74 -2.41
N PRO A 53 -0.69 -4.01 -2.78
CA PRO A 53 -0.23 -4.34 -4.12
C PRO A 53 -1.33 -4.04 -5.14
N THR A 54 -1.00 -3.29 -6.17
CA THR A 54 -1.98 -2.82 -7.18
C THR A 54 -2.18 -3.79 -8.33
N GLN A 55 -1.39 -4.86 -8.38
CA GLN A 55 -1.52 -5.91 -9.38
C GLN A 55 -1.02 -7.26 -8.86
N PRO A 56 -1.50 -8.39 -9.42
CA PRO A 56 -0.94 -9.71 -9.17
C PRO A 56 0.51 -9.83 -9.66
N GLY A 57 1.29 -10.68 -9.00
CA GLY A 57 2.70 -10.95 -9.28
C GLY A 57 3.56 -10.93 -8.03
N THR A 58 4.85 -11.23 -8.21
CA THR A 58 5.85 -11.15 -7.15
C THR A 58 6.30 -9.70 -6.99
N TRP A 59 6.02 -9.12 -5.83
CA TRP A 59 6.49 -7.80 -5.44
C TRP A 59 7.77 -7.92 -4.63
N THR A 60 8.87 -7.36 -5.12
CA THR A 60 10.10 -7.18 -4.32
C THR A 60 10.02 -5.85 -3.60
N TRP A 61 10.68 -5.73 -2.45
CA TRP A 61 10.78 -4.44 -1.76
C TRP A 61 12.14 -4.23 -1.12
N ARG A 62 12.52 -2.96 -0.96
CA ARG A 62 13.74 -2.52 -0.27
C ARG A 62 13.48 -1.26 0.55
N SER A 63 13.91 -1.24 1.81
CA SER A 63 13.84 -0.06 2.68
C SER A 63 15.04 0.86 2.50
N HIS A 64 14.79 2.15 2.69
CA HIS A 64 15.75 3.23 2.68
C HIS A 64 15.57 4.09 3.93
N SER A 65 16.62 4.20 4.75
CA SER A 65 16.60 4.98 5.98
C SER A 65 17.98 5.54 6.33
N SER A 66 18.01 6.64 7.06
CA SER A 66 19.24 7.11 7.72
C SER A 66 19.56 6.31 8.99
N ASP A 67 18.60 5.53 9.51
CA ASP A 67 18.83 4.60 10.61
C ASP A 67 19.33 3.25 10.06
N PRO A 68 20.57 2.82 10.36
CA PRO A 68 21.11 1.56 9.87
C PRO A 68 20.28 0.34 10.29
N ALA A 69 19.51 0.41 11.39
CA ALA A 69 18.65 -0.69 11.83
C ALA A 69 17.45 -0.91 10.91
N MET A 70 17.07 0.10 10.12
CA MET A 70 15.89 0.09 9.24
C MET A 70 16.26 0.20 7.75
N ASP A 71 17.52 0.49 7.43
CA ASP A 71 18.00 0.64 6.05
C ASP A 71 18.35 -0.71 5.39
N GLN A 72 18.26 -0.77 4.07
CA GLN A 72 18.63 -1.93 3.24
C GLN A 72 17.94 -3.26 3.56
N GLN A 73 16.89 -3.26 4.37
CA GLN A 73 16.06 -4.45 4.54
C GLN A 73 15.29 -4.71 3.25
N GLN A 74 15.05 -5.96 2.93
CA GLN A 74 14.41 -6.35 1.68
C GLN A 74 13.61 -7.65 1.84
N GLY A 75 12.70 -7.88 0.91
CA GLY A 75 11.93 -9.11 0.87
C GLY A 75 11.04 -9.19 -0.36
N GLU A 76 10.21 -10.22 -0.38
CA GLU A 76 9.28 -10.50 -1.47
C GLU A 76 7.87 -10.76 -0.94
N ILE A 77 6.87 -10.40 -1.73
CA ILE A 77 5.46 -10.58 -1.44
C ILE A 77 4.78 -11.15 -2.68
N GLU A 78 4.25 -12.36 -2.58
CA GLU A 78 3.40 -12.95 -3.60
C GLU A 78 2.00 -12.36 -3.56
N CYS A 79 1.57 -11.76 -4.67
CA CYS A 79 0.25 -11.16 -4.85
C CYS A 79 -0.56 -11.93 -5.90
N VAL A 80 -1.80 -12.28 -5.57
CA VAL A 80 -2.76 -12.90 -6.49
C VAL A 80 -3.95 -11.97 -6.73
N ALA A 81 -4.63 -12.16 -7.86
CA ALA A 81 -5.89 -11.47 -8.12
C ALA A 81 -6.97 -11.91 -7.11
N PRO A 82 -7.87 -11.01 -6.68
CA PRO A 82 -9.05 -11.41 -5.93
C PRO A 82 -9.96 -12.27 -6.81
N THR A 83 -10.63 -13.24 -6.20
CA THR A 83 -11.69 -14.01 -6.85
C THR A 83 -12.97 -13.18 -7.01
N THR A 84 -13.86 -13.60 -7.90
CA THR A 84 -15.16 -12.94 -8.08
C THR A 84 -15.98 -12.87 -6.80
N ASP A 85 -15.98 -13.95 -6.01
CA ASP A 85 -16.71 -13.99 -4.72
C ASP A 85 -16.09 -13.03 -3.71
N GLN A 86 -14.76 -12.94 -3.63
CA GLN A 86 -14.08 -11.96 -2.77
C GLN A 86 -14.40 -10.51 -3.17
N VAL A 87 -14.47 -10.22 -4.47
CA VAL A 87 -14.85 -8.88 -4.96
C VAL A 87 -16.33 -8.59 -4.67
N LYS A 88 -17.20 -9.61 -4.71
CA LYS A 88 -18.61 -9.47 -4.35
C LYS A 88 -18.78 -9.15 -2.86
N ASP A 89 -18.02 -9.82 -2.00
CA ASP A 89 -18.04 -9.61 -0.55
C ASP A 89 -17.39 -8.27 -0.15
N ASN A 90 -16.33 -7.87 -0.85
CA ASN A 90 -15.66 -6.59 -0.67
C ASN A 90 -15.36 -5.92 -2.03
N PRO A 91 -16.25 -5.04 -2.51
CA PRO A 91 -16.05 -4.31 -3.77
C PRO A 91 -14.77 -3.48 -3.83
N ASN A 92 -14.16 -3.11 -2.69
CA ASN A 92 -12.91 -2.36 -2.68
C ASN A 92 -11.70 -3.17 -3.18
N LEU A 93 -11.84 -4.49 -3.34
CA LEU A 93 -10.85 -5.33 -4.02
C LEU A 93 -10.81 -5.10 -5.54
N ARG A 94 -11.64 -4.21 -6.10
CA ARG A 94 -11.50 -3.69 -7.47
C ARG A 94 -10.42 -2.61 -7.57
N GLY A 95 -9.90 -2.13 -6.44
CA GLY A 95 -8.82 -1.16 -6.32
C GLY A 95 -9.25 0.23 -5.88
N PHE A 96 -8.29 1.15 -5.82
CA PHE A 96 -8.56 2.51 -5.35
C PHE A 96 -9.54 3.24 -6.27
N ILE A 97 -10.44 4.02 -5.67
CA ILE A 97 -11.39 4.84 -6.40
C ILE A 97 -10.64 6.05 -6.99
N GLY A 98 -10.81 6.27 -8.29
CA GLY A 98 -10.23 7.38 -9.02
C GLY A 98 -11.28 8.14 -9.83
N VAL A 99 -10.88 9.27 -10.38
CA VAL A 99 -11.68 10.01 -11.36
C VAL A 99 -11.56 9.30 -12.71
N SER A 100 -12.69 9.05 -13.38
CA SER A 100 -12.72 8.45 -14.71
C SER A 100 -11.96 9.30 -15.74
N ASP A 101 -11.58 8.70 -16.88
CA ASP A 101 -10.96 9.43 -18.01
C ASP A 101 -11.79 10.62 -18.50
N SER A 102 -13.12 10.53 -18.39
CA SER A 102 -14.03 11.62 -18.78
C SER A 102 -13.99 12.83 -17.83
N GLY A 103 -13.40 12.66 -16.64
CA GLY A 103 -13.40 13.66 -15.57
C GLY A 103 -14.74 13.85 -14.84
N ARG A 104 -15.78 13.07 -15.15
CA ARG A 104 -17.17 13.36 -14.71
C ARG A 104 -17.77 12.38 -13.71
N HIS A 105 -17.13 11.24 -13.49
CA HIS A 105 -17.60 10.22 -12.55
C HIS A 105 -16.40 9.50 -11.92
N PHE A 106 -16.68 8.68 -10.91
CA PHE A 106 -15.68 7.86 -10.25
C PHE A 106 -15.72 6.42 -10.76
N THR A 107 -14.56 5.78 -10.77
CA THR A 107 -14.40 4.36 -11.08
C THR A 107 -13.47 3.72 -10.06
N TYR A 108 -13.66 2.42 -9.82
CA TYR A 108 -12.60 1.59 -9.28
C TYR A 108 -11.44 1.49 -10.28
N ALA A 109 -10.29 0.97 -9.83
CA ALA A 109 -9.11 0.80 -10.67
C ALA A 109 -9.33 -0.17 -11.85
N ASP A 110 -10.28 -1.11 -11.74
CA ASP A 110 -10.70 -2.00 -12.83
C ASP A 110 -11.66 -1.34 -13.85
N GLY A 111 -11.98 -0.05 -13.67
CA GLY A 111 -12.90 0.71 -14.53
C GLY A 111 -14.38 0.57 -14.19
N THR A 112 -14.75 -0.28 -13.23
CA THR A 112 -16.14 -0.40 -12.75
C THR A 112 -16.60 0.92 -12.14
N LEU A 113 -17.79 1.39 -12.50
CA LEU A 113 -18.38 2.62 -11.96
C LEU A 113 -18.49 2.56 -10.43
N PHE A 114 -18.07 3.64 -9.77
CA PHE A 114 -18.30 3.86 -8.35
C PHE A 114 -19.30 4.99 -8.17
N PHE A 115 -20.51 4.65 -7.72
CA PHE A 115 -21.52 5.65 -7.35
C PHE A 115 -21.32 6.03 -5.89
N TRP A 116 -20.78 7.22 -5.65
CA TRP A 116 -20.56 7.72 -4.30
C TRP A 116 -21.91 8.15 -3.68
N LEU A 117 -22.50 7.24 -2.91
CA LEU A 117 -23.65 7.51 -2.04
C LEU A 117 -23.18 7.43 -0.58
N GLY A 118 -22.79 8.58 -0.04
CA GLY A 118 -22.40 8.72 1.36
C GLY A 118 -23.51 9.38 2.18
N ASP A 119 -23.53 9.06 3.47
CA ASP A 119 -24.32 9.76 4.48
C ASP A 119 -23.41 10.10 5.67
N THR A 120 -23.85 11.04 6.51
CA THR A 120 -23.17 11.44 7.74
C THR A 120 -24.15 11.29 8.89
N VAL A 121 -23.75 10.54 9.92
CA VAL A 121 -24.52 10.36 11.17
C VAL A 121 -23.94 11.16 12.32
#